data_AF-A0A931N4U0-F1
#
_entry.id   AF-A0A931N4U0-F1
#
_cell.length_a   1.000
_cell.length_b   1.000
_cell.length_c   1.000
_cell.angle_alpha   90.00
_cell.angle_beta   90.00
_cell.angle_gamma   90.00
#
_symmetry.space_group_name_H-M   'P 1'
#
loop_
_entity.id
_entity.type
_entity.pdbx_description
1 polymer ?
#
loop_
_entity_poly.entity_id
_entity_poly.type
_entity_poly.pdbx_seq_one_letter_code
_entity_poly.pdbx_strand_id
1 'polypeptide(L)'
;MIPDTATDFATATTAYAPAPSYDLTSRDEHGAEHSPHPHEPDLHIRFRYGSVAFDYLACRTAAENLLRHWSQSHHPGVSLSVVTDGFAGPMRLPCETVWLTR
;
A
#
# COMPACT_ATOMS: atom_id res chain seq x y z
N MET A 1 37.23 -14.96 -38.04
CA MET A 1 37.50 -15.26 -36.62
C MET A 1 37.12 -14.01 -35.85
N ILE A 2 35.93 -13.98 -35.26
CA ILE A 2 35.37 -12.82 -34.55
C ILE A 2 35.59 -13.07 -33.06
N PRO A 3 36.28 -12.20 -32.30
CA PRO A 3 36.30 -12.34 -30.85
C PRO A 3 35.00 -11.80 -30.24
N ASP A 4 34.50 -12.59 -29.29
CA ASP A 4 33.34 -12.39 -28.44
C ASP A 4 33.48 -11.12 -27.59
N THR A 5 32.56 -10.16 -27.76
CA THR A 5 32.48 -8.97 -26.90
C THR A 5 31.57 -9.29 -25.72
N ALA A 6 32.17 -9.76 -24.62
CA ALA A 6 31.47 -9.91 -23.35
C ALA A 6 31.13 -8.52 -22.79
N THR A 7 29.84 -8.17 -22.79
CA THR A 7 29.30 -6.97 -22.13
C THR A 7 29.36 -7.18 -20.62
N ASP A 8 30.26 -6.45 -19.97
CA ASP A 8 30.41 -6.38 -18.52
C ASP A 8 29.21 -5.63 -17.91
N PHE A 9 28.31 -6.35 -17.24
CA PHE A 9 27.24 -5.74 -16.45
C PHE A 9 27.83 -5.24 -15.12
N ALA A 10 28.37 -4.02 -15.16
CA ALA A 10 28.78 -3.31 -13.97
C ALA A 10 27.62 -3.24 -12.96
N THR A 11 27.81 -3.91 -11.82
CA THR A 11 26.85 -3.97 -10.72
C THR A 11 26.90 -2.63 -9.99
N ALA A 12 25.93 -1.76 -10.24
CA ALA A 12 25.72 -0.56 -9.45
C ALA A 12 25.14 -0.95 -8.07
N THR A 13 26.00 -1.25 -7.11
CA THR A 13 25.60 -1.32 -5.70
C THR A 13 25.32 0.10 -5.21
N THR A 14 24.08 0.54 -5.38
CA THR A 14 23.54 1.67 -4.61
C THR A 14 23.56 1.26 -3.14
N ALA A 15 24.42 1.90 -2.36
CA ALA A 15 24.42 1.77 -0.91
C ALA A 15 23.04 2.18 -0.38
N TYR A 16 22.28 1.23 0.14
CA TYR A 16 21.07 1.46 0.89
C TYR A 16 21.46 2.22 2.18
N ALA A 17 21.14 3.50 2.25
CA ALA A 17 21.25 4.25 3.50
C ALA A 17 20.35 3.57 4.55
N PRO A 18 20.81 3.39 5.80
CA PRO A 18 19.94 2.82 6.83
C PRO A 18 18.72 3.73 6.99
N ALA A 19 17.53 3.11 7.00
CA ALA A 19 16.29 3.83 7.28
C ALA A 19 16.46 4.62 8.59
N PRO A 20 15.99 5.88 8.65
CA PRO A 20 16.05 6.63 9.91
C PRO A 20 15.35 5.80 10.99
N SER A 21 15.96 5.73 12.17
CA SER A 21 15.39 5.04 13.33
C SER A 21 14.09 5.75 13.71
N TYR A 22 12.97 5.27 13.17
CA TYR A 22 11.65 5.68 13.62
C TYR A 22 11.49 5.15 15.03
N ASP A 23 11.25 6.07 15.96
CA ASP A 23 10.89 5.73 17.32
C ASP A 23 9.54 5.00 17.31
N LEU A 24 9.59 3.66 17.34
CA LEU A 24 8.45 2.75 17.36
C LEU A 24 7.62 2.83 18.66
N THR A 25 7.99 3.71 19.60
CA THR A 25 7.24 3.88 20.85
C THR A 25 6.11 4.91 20.75
N SER A 26 6.08 5.73 19.70
CA SER A 26 4.93 6.58 19.38
C SER A 26 3.90 5.78 18.58
N ARG A 27 3.25 4.81 19.23
CA ARG A 27 2.07 4.13 18.69
C ARG A 27 0.99 5.18 18.34
N ASP A 28 0.93 5.57 17.09
CA ASP A 28 -0.30 5.63 16.28
C ASP A 28 -1.61 6.05 16.99
N GLU A 29 -1.64 7.20 17.65
CA GLU A 29 -2.92 7.76 18.13
C GLU A 29 -3.67 8.54 17.02
N HIS A 30 -3.06 8.82 15.86
CA HIS A 30 -3.61 9.80 14.91
C HIS A 30 -4.34 9.33 13.61
N GLY A 31 -4.12 8.16 13.00
CA GLY A 31 -4.40 6.85 13.55
C GLY A 31 -5.90 6.56 13.54
N ALA A 32 -6.37 6.00 14.64
CA ALA A 32 -7.76 5.55 14.85
C ALA A 32 -8.79 6.69 14.94
N GLU A 33 -8.38 7.91 15.31
CA GLU A 33 -9.31 8.99 15.67
C GLU A 33 -10.05 9.66 14.49
N HIS A 34 -9.67 9.34 13.26
CA HIS A 34 -10.34 9.83 12.05
C HIS A 34 -11.03 8.72 11.24
N SER A 35 -11.10 7.49 11.77
CA SER A 35 -11.90 6.45 11.11
C SER A 35 -13.36 6.88 11.14
N PRO A 36 -14.05 6.90 9.98
CA PRO A 36 -15.46 7.20 9.95
C PRO A 36 -16.30 6.10 10.63
N HIS A 37 -15.69 4.95 10.96
CA HIS A 37 -16.30 3.89 11.74
C HIS A 37 -15.34 3.42 12.85
N PRO A 38 -15.25 4.16 13.98
CA PRO A 38 -14.22 3.92 15.02
C PRO A 38 -14.39 2.57 15.76
N HIS A 39 -15.50 1.88 15.58
CA HIS A 39 -15.79 0.58 16.21
C HIS A 39 -15.30 -0.63 15.41
N GLU A 40 -14.77 -0.43 14.20
CA GLU A 40 -14.18 -1.51 13.39
C GLU A 40 -12.69 -1.29 13.14
N PRO A 41 -11.91 -2.37 12.97
CA PRO A 41 -10.48 -2.23 12.74
C PRO A 41 -10.22 -1.66 11.34
N ASP A 42 -9.16 -0.87 11.23
CA ASP A 42 -8.61 -0.49 9.95
C ASP A 42 -7.91 -1.68 9.29
N LEU A 43 -8.12 -1.81 7.99
CA LEU A 43 -7.46 -2.75 7.12
C LEU A 43 -6.41 -2.02 6.29
N HIS A 44 -5.27 -2.68 6.11
CA HIS A 44 -4.25 -2.26 5.17
C HIS A 44 -4.64 -2.71 3.77
N ILE A 45 -4.90 -1.75 2.89
CA ILE A 45 -5.17 -1.98 1.47
C ILE A 45 -3.96 -1.53 0.64
N ARG A 46 -3.62 -2.34 -0.37
CA ARG A 46 -2.53 -2.06 -1.30
C ARG A 46 -3.04 -2.04 -2.74
N PHE A 47 -2.83 -0.93 -3.42
CA PHE A 47 -2.96 -0.84 -4.86
C PHE A 47 -1.61 -1.16 -5.50
N ARG A 48 -1.58 -1.95 -6.56
CA ARG A 48 -0.38 -2.16 -7.37
C ARG A 48 -0.62 -1.79 -8.81
N TYR A 49 0.26 -0.98 -9.38
CA TYR A 49 0.31 -0.66 -10.79
C TYR A 49 1.73 -0.93 -11.30
N GLY A 50 1.90 -2.03 -12.05
CA GLY A 50 3.24 -2.53 -12.40
C GLY A 50 4.07 -2.85 -11.15
N SER A 51 5.23 -2.20 -10.99
CA SER A 51 6.12 -2.34 -9.83
C SER A 51 5.82 -1.38 -8.68
N VAL A 52 4.88 -0.43 -8.87
CA VAL A 52 4.55 0.60 -7.87
C VAL A 52 3.44 0.10 -6.97
N ALA A 53 3.64 0.21 -5.65
CA ALA A 53 2.65 -0.08 -4.63
C ALA A 53 2.22 1.21 -3.92
N PHE A 54 0.92 1.34 -3.66
CA PHE A 54 0.34 2.42 -2.86
C PHE A 54 -0.41 1.79 -1.69
N ASP A 55 -0.01 2.16 -0.48
CA ASP A 55 -0.47 1.57 0.77
C ASP A 55 -1.33 2.56 1.55
N TYR A 56 -2.53 2.12 1.94
CA TYR A 56 -3.47 2.94 2.71
C TYR A 56 -4.10 2.14 3.85
N LEU A 57 -4.55 2.86 4.87
CA LEU A 57 -5.48 2.36 5.87
C LEU A 57 -6.92 2.76 5.49
N ALA A 58 -7.85 1.83 5.67
CA ALA A 58 -9.28 2.09 5.55
C ALA A 58 -10.04 1.21 6.54
N CYS A 59 -11.13 1.72 7.09
CA CYS A 59 -12.01 0.95 7.96
C CYS A 59 -12.54 -0.29 7.19
N ARG A 60 -12.80 -1.38 7.91
CA ARG A 60 -13.21 -2.66 7.32
C ARG A 60 -14.34 -2.50 6.31
N THR A 61 -15.40 -1.77 6.65
CA THR A 61 -16.56 -1.56 5.79
C THR A 61 -16.18 -0.87 4.48
N ALA A 62 -15.38 0.20 4.55
CA ALA A 62 -14.93 0.92 3.37
C ALA A 62 -14.04 0.04 2.47
N ALA A 63 -13.10 -0.69 3.07
CA ALA A 63 -12.19 -1.58 2.36
C ALA A 63 -12.94 -2.71 1.63
N GLU A 64 -13.88 -3.39 2.30
CA GLU A 64 -14.70 -4.45 1.70
C GLU A 64 -15.58 -3.94 0.55
N ASN A 65 -16.17 -2.75 0.72
CA ASN A 65 -16.99 -2.13 -0.31
C ASN A 65 -16.19 -1.73 -1.54
N LEU A 66 -15.02 -1.13 -1.32
CA LEU A 66 -14.06 -0.81 -2.37
C LEU A 66 -13.62 -2.07 -3.12
N LEU A 67 -13.17 -3.12 -2.44
CA LEU A 67 -12.72 -4.38 -3.06
C LEU A 67 -13.81 -5.02 -3.92
N ARG A 68 -15.05 -5.07 -3.41
CA ARG A 68 -16.19 -5.62 -4.16
C ARG A 68 -16.49 -4.78 -5.41
N HIS A 69 -16.44 -3.46 -5.31
CA HIS A 69 -16.67 -2.61 -6.47
C HIS A 69 -15.52 -2.73 -7.48
N TRP A 70 -14.28 -2.80 -6.99
CA TRP A 70 -13.07 -2.91 -7.79
C TRP A 70 -13.09 -4.18 -8.66
N SER A 71 -13.47 -5.32 -8.07
CA SER A 71 -13.54 -6.59 -8.80
C SER A 71 -14.57 -6.61 -9.94
N GLN A 72 -15.54 -5.68 -9.93
CA GLN A 72 -16.62 -5.62 -10.93
C GLN A 72 -16.35 -4.66 -12.09
N SER A 73 -15.37 -3.74 -11.97
CA SER A 73 -15.33 -2.56 -12.84
C SER A 73 -13.96 -2.08 -13.31
N HIS A 74 -12.84 -2.69 -12.90
CA HIS A 74 -11.53 -2.02 -13.00
C HIS A 74 -10.53 -2.55 -14.04
N HIS A 75 -9.58 -1.65 -14.32
CA HIS A 75 -8.52 -1.74 -15.32
C HIS A 75 -7.54 -2.90 -15.03
N PRO A 76 -7.20 -3.75 -16.02
CA PRO A 76 -6.39 -4.97 -15.81
C PRO A 76 -4.95 -4.69 -15.33
N GLY A 77 -4.47 -3.46 -15.52
CA GLY A 77 -3.14 -3.04 -15.05
C GLY A 77 -3.04 -2.68 -13.57
N VAL A 78 -4.15 -2.55 -12.84
CA VAL A 78 -4.14 -2.19 -11.40
C VAL A 78 -4.78 -3.30 -10.58
N SER A 79 -4.04 -3.86 -9.62
CA SER A 79 -4.59 -4.79 -8.64
C SER A 79 -4.80 -4.11 -7.29
N LEU A 80 -5.81 -4.58 -6.56
CA LEU A 80 -6.15 -4.14 -5.22
C LEU A 80 -6.28 -5.36 -4.32
N SER A 81 -5.63 -5.32 -3.14
CA SER A 81 -5.70 -6.40 -2.16
C SER A 81 -5.62 -5.88 -0.72
N VAL A 82 -6.19 -6.63 0.23
CA VAL A 82 -5.86 -6.47 1.65
C VAL A 82 -4.53 -7.14 1.93
N VAL A 83 -3.67 -6.51 2.71
CA VAL A 83 -2.35 -7.01 3.05
C VAL A 83 -2.22 -7.13 4.58
N THR A 84 -1.50 -8.15 5.04
CA THR A 84 -1.23 -8.40 6.47
C THR A 84 0.27 -8.53 6.72
N ASP A 85 1.06 -7.67 6.09
CA ASP A 85 2.52 -7.62 6.25
C ASP A 85 2.96 -6.64 7.36
N GLY A 86 1.99 -5.96 8.00
CA GLY A 86 2.25 -4.96 9.04
C GLY A 86 2.83 -3.65 8.51
N PHE A 87 2.93 -3.49 7.19
CA PHE A 87 3.51 -2.33 6.53
C PHE A 87 2.43 -1.47 5.88
N ALA A 88 1.49 -0.98 6.68
CA ALA A 88 0.60 0.08 6.23
C ALA A 88 1.32 1.42 6.47
N GLY A 89 1.46 2.24 5.42
CA GLY A 89 1.83 3.64 5.62
C GLY A 89 0.78 4.33 6.51
N PRO A 90 1.12 5.43 7.20
CA PRO A 90 0.19 6.14 8.09
C PRO A 90 -0.95 6.85 7.33
N MET A 91 -1.05 6.68 6.02
CA MET A 91 -1.99 7.41 5.17
C MET A 91 -3.33 6.70 5.12
N ARG A 92 -4.40 7.38 5.54
CA ARG A 92 -5.78 6.93 5.32
C ARG A 92 -6.18 7.08 3.86
N LEU A 93 -7.09 6.24 3.41
CA LEU A 93 -7.66 6.31 2.07
C LEU A 93 -8.38 7.66 1.87
N PRO A 94 -7.96 8.53 0.93
CA PRO A 94 -8.52 9.88 0.82
C PRO A 94 -10.03 9.95 0.55
N CYS A 95 -10.59 8.92 -0.07
CA CYS A 95 -12.02 8.83 -0.42
C CYS A 95 -12.75 7.77 0.41
N GLU A 96 -12.27 7.46 1.62
CA GLU A 96 -12.81 6.41 2.49
C GLU A 96 -14.33 6.52 2.69
N THR A 97 -14.84 7.73 2.90
CA THR A 97 -16.27 7.99 3.15
C THR A 97 -17.18 7.62 1.98
N VAL A 98 -16.70 7.67 0.74
CA VAL A 98 -17.46 7.26 -0.46
C VAL A 98 -17.83 5.79 -0.39
N TRP A 99 -17.05 4.98 0.31
CA TRP A 99 -17.25 3.53 0.43
C TRP A 99 -18.10 3.12 1.64
N LEU A 100 -18.63 4.07 2.40
CA LEU A 100 -19.48 3.80 3.56
C LEU A 100 -20.96 3.78 3.23
N THR A 101 -21.39 4.66 2.32
CA THR A 101 -22.77 4.74 1.87
C THR A 101 -22.98 3.81 0.68
N ARG A 102 -23.75 2.75 0.88
CA ARG A 102 -24.24 1.87 -0.18
C ARG A 102 -25.75 1.91 -0.27
#